data_AF-A0A4S9D997-F1
#
_entry.id   AF-A0A4S9D997-F1
#
_cell.length_a   1.000
_cell.length_b   1.000
_cell.length_c   1.000
_cell.angle_alpha   90.00
_cell.angle_beta   90.00
_cell.angle_gamma   90.00
#
_symmetry.space_group_name_H-M   'P 1'
#
loop_
_entity.id
_entity.type
_entity.pdbx_description
1 polymer ?
#
loop_
_entity_poly.entity_id
_entity_poly.type
_entity_poly.pdbx_seq_one_letter_code
_entity_poly.pdbx_strand_id
1 'polypeptide(L)'
;MRPRILSVLDYDIDNHLNRIVPHSRVSRLPKPVSRFLGYRENEYKEPTRLVVVFWSFLGSLLGLLIIGAMYKYAPGLTRWNPPIMIASLGASAILDYNSIRTPLAQPRNAILGQTFSALTGVIIHKLFHLNSNWEDVQWVAGAVACAISSTIMATTNTVHPPGGATAVLATTNAEIIAMGWIYIPFVLMSSCVMLVLACILNNIQRAYPVYWWTPADLKKEKDIEDLEKVSSNGSEKVLRGQSMARTSQADPDTVVISPHHLYIPDTFDLDGDELAVLSRLQARLRWDSAMDERPRADSSEG
;
A
#
# COMPACT_ATOMS: atom_id res chain seq x y z
N MET A 1 12.90 15.92 25.20
CA MET A 1 12.08 16.76 24.29
C MET A 1 12.19 16.42 22.78
N ARG A 2 13.04 15.47 22.34
CA ARG A 2 13.25 15.12 20.91
C ARG A 2 12.34 14.04 20.25
N PRO A 3 11.45 13.27 20.90
CA PRO A 3 10.75 12.18 20.21
C PRO A 3 9.54 12.61 19.36
N ARG A 4 8.92 13.77 19.63
CA ARG A 4 7.70 14.22 18.90
C ARG A 4 7.95 14.77 17.49
N ILE A 5 9.15 15.24 17.18
CA ILE A 5 9.45 15.82 15.85
C ILE A 5 9.68 14.70 14.82
N LEU A 6 10.28 13.59 15.25
CA LEU A 6 10.53 12.43 14.38
C LEU A 6 9.21 11.73 13.99
N SER A 7 8.21 11.70 14.86
CA SER A 7 6.89 11.10 14.54
C SER A 7 6.04 11.91 13.56
N VAL A 8 6.30 13.21 13.40
CA VAL A 8 5.60 14.06 12.41
C VAL A 8 6.24 13.93 11.01
N LEU A 9 7.53 13.57 10.95
CA LEU A 9 8.26 13.33 9.71
C LEU A 9 7.97 11.94 9.11
N ASP A 10 7.55 10.99 9.94
CA ASP A 10 7.11 9.65 9.50
C ASP A 10 5.60 9.64 9.21
N TYR A 11 5.18 10.55 8.33
CA TYR A 11 3.77 10.67 7.95
C TYR A 11 3.39 9.53 7.00
N ASP A 12 2.67 8.55 7.53
CA ASP A 12 2.00 7.51 6.77
C ASP A 12 0.49 7.75 6.77
N ILE A 13 -0.09 8.00 5.59
CA ILE A 13 -1.53 8.19 5.42
C ILE A 13 -2.33 6.91 5.75
N ASP A 14 -1.70 5.74 5.63
CA ASP A 14 -2.36 4.45 5.87
C ASP A 14 -2.68 4.27 7.35
N ASN A 15 -1.91 4.86 8.29
CA ASN A 15 -2.25 4.86 9.71
C ASN A 15 -3.63 5.48 10.01
N HIS A 16 -4.06 6.44 9.18
CA HIS A 16 -5.35 7.09 9.34
C HIS A 16 -6.43 6.40 8.50
N LEU A 17 -6.10 6.02 7.26
CA LEU A 17 -7.05 5.38 6.35
C LEU A 17 -7.42 3.96 6.79
N ASN A 18 -6.46 3.17 7.28
CA ASN A 18 -6.67 1.78 7.68
C ASN A 18 -7.69 1.64 8.82
N ARG A 19 -7.79 2.66 9.68
CA ARG A 19 -8.82 2.72 10.73
C ARG A 19 -10.24 2.81 10.17
N ILE A 20 -10.40 3.45 9.01
CA ILE A 20 -11.70 3.71 8.37
C ILE A 20 -12.02 2.61 7.34
N VAL A 21 -11.00 2.09 6.67
CA VAL A 21 -11.16 1.12 5.57
C VAL A 21 -11.62 -0.22 6.14
N PRO A 22 -12.73 -0.78 5.63
CA PRO A 22 -13.19 -2.09 6.09
C PRO A 22 -12.23 -3.19 5.64
N HIS A 23 -12.10 -4.23 6.48
CA HIS A 23 -11.37 -5.44 6.11
C HIS A 23 -11.86 -6.01 4.78
N SER A 24 -10.93 -6.60 4.01
CA SER A 24 -11.24 -7.27 2.76
C SER A 24 -12.29 -8.36 2.97
N ARG A 25 -13.45 -8.22 2.30
CA ARG A 25 -14.54 -9.21 2.34
C ARG A 25 -14.54 -10.16 1.14
N VAL A 26 -13.43 -10.20 0.39
CA VAL A 26 -13.32 -11.01 -0.83
C VAL A 26 -13.55 -12.50 -0.55
N SER A 27 -13.23 -12.97 0.65
CA SER A 27 -13.49 -14.35 1.10
C SER A 27 -14.98 -14.72 1.20
N ARG A 28 -15.89 -13.74 1.29
CA ARG A 28 -17.34 -13.98 1.37
C ARG A 28 -18.01 -14.12 0.01
N LEU A 29 -17.31 -13.77 -1.06
CA LEU A 29 -17.86 -13.84 -2.43
C LEU A 29 -17.89 -15.29 -2.92
N PRO A 30 -18.72 -15.61 -3.94
CA PRO A 30 -18.71 -16.91 -4.57
C PRO A 30 -17.29 -17.31 -5.00
N LYS A 31 -16.90 -18.57 -4.77
CA LYS A 31 -15.56 -19.09 -5.07
C LYS A 31 -14.97 -18.66 -6.44
N PRO A 32 -15.71 -18.69 -7.57
CA PRO A 32 -15.14 -18.23 -8.84
C PRO A 32 -14.76 -16.74 -8.81
N VAL A 33 -15.62 -15.89 -8.26
CA VAL A 33 -15.39 -14.43 -8.21
C VAL A 33 -14.27 -14.10 -7.22
N SER A 34 -14.30 -14.69 -6.02
CA SER A 34 -13.27 -14.47 -5.01
C SER A 34 -11.87 -14.82 -5.55
N ARG A 35 -11.75 -15.92 -6.33
CA ARG A 35 -10.51 -16.34 -6.95
C ARG A 35 -9.97 -15.31 -7.94
N PHE A 36 -10.81 -14.72 -8.78
CA PHE A 36 -10.40 -13.67 -9.72
C PHE A 36 -10.10 -12.32 -9.04
N LEU A 37 -10.50 -12.16 -7.79
CA LEU A 37 -10.16 -11.00 -6.97
C LEU A 37 -8.97 -11.26 -6.03
N GLY A 38 -8.21 -12.32 -6.29
CA GLY A 38 -6.95 -12.64 -5.60
C GLY A 38 -7.09 -13.57 -4.40
N TYR A 39 -8.29 -13.95 -3.97
CA TYR A 39 -8.47 -14.84 -2.83
C TYR A 39 -8.01 -16.28 -3.14
N ARG A 40 -7.17 -16.83 -2.27
CA ARG A 40 -6.65 -18.20 -2.34
C ARG A 40 -6.78 -18.85 -0.97
N GLU A 41 -7.50 -19.98 -0.89
CA GLU A 41 -7.64 -20.77 0.34
C GLU A 41 -6.34 -21.47 0.73
N ASN A 42 -5.54 -21.89 -0.26
CA ASN A 42 -4.27 -22.58 -0.07
C ASN A 42 -3.09 -21.69 -0.47
N GLU A 43 -1.94 -21.95 0.14
CA GLU A 43 -0.68 -21.30 -0.21
C GLU A 43 -0.35 -21.50 -1.70
N TYR A 44 -0.20 -20.39 -2.41
CA TYR A 44 -0.04 -20.39 -3.86
C TYR A 44 1.43 -20.61 -4.23
N LYS A 45 1.73 -21.74 -4.88
CA LYS A 45 3.05 -22.03 -5.48
C LYS A 45 3.17 -21.35 -6.84
N GLU A 46 4.29 -20.67 -7.07
CA GLU A 46 4.53 -20.01 -8.34
C GLU A 46 4.63 -21.01 -9.49
N PRO A 47 4.16 -20.63 -10.69
CA PRO A 47 4.32 -21.48 -11.85
C PRO A 47 5.77 -21.40 -12.33
N THR A 48 6.14 -22.28 -13.25
CA THR A 48 7.47 -22.22 -13.85
C THR A 48 7.72 -20.88 -14.55
N ARG A 49 8.98 -20.46 -14.61
CA ARG A 49 9.37 -19.17 -15.20
C ARG A 49 8.86 -18.98 -16.62
N LEU A 50 8.82 -20.04 -17.44
CA LEU A 50 8.30 -19.97 -18.82
C LEU A 50 6.80 -19.67 -18.85
N VAL A 51 6.03 -20.27 -17.96
CA VAL A 51 4.60 -19.98 -17.80
C VAL A 51 4.40 -18.53 -17.35
N VAL A 52 5.24 -18.04 -16.44
CA VAL A 52 5.25 -16.62 -16.06
C VAL A 52 5.59 -15.75 -17.28
N VAL A 53 6.62 -16.03 -18.05
CA VAL A 53 6.94 -15.21 -19.24
C VAL A 53 5.77 -15.22 -20.25
N PHE A 54 5.18 -16.38 -20.52
CA PHE A 54 4.05 -16.54 -21.43
C PHE A 54 2.84 -15.71 -21.03
N TRP A 55 2.36 -15.83 -19.78
CA TRP A 55 1.21 -15.04 -19.32
C TRP A 55 1.50 -13.55 -19.22
N SER A 56 2.75 -13.16 -18.95
CA SER A 56 3.13 -11.73 -18.91
C SER A 56 3.09 -11.13 -20.31
N PHE A 57 3.60 -11.87 -21.30
CA PHE A 57 3.53 -11.51 -22.71
C PHE A 57 2.06 -11.41 -23.16
N LEU A 58 1.26 -12.45 -22.92
CA LEU A 58 -0.13 -12.49 -23.33
C LEU A 58 -0.95 -11.38 -22.67
N GLY A 59 -0.75 -11.14 -21.37
CA GLY A 59 -1.42 -10.06 -20.65
C GLY A 59 -1.06 -8.68 -21.16
N SER A 60 0.23 -8.41 -21.38
CA SER A 60 0.68 -7.12 -21.91
C SER A 60 0.15 -6.87 -23.32
N LEU A 61 0.22 -7.90 -24.18
CA LEU A 61 -0.29 -7.83 -25.55
C LEU A 61 -1.79 -7.58 -25.57
N LEU A 62 -2.58 -8.40 -24.86
CA LEU A 62 -4.03 -8.26 -24.85
C LEU A 62 -4.47 -6.96 -24.19
N GLY A 63 -3.83 -6.54 -23.11
CA GLY A 63 -4.14 -5.29 -22.42
C GLY A 63 -3.96 -4.09 -23.32
N LEU A 64 -2.79 -3.97 -23.96
CA LEU A 64 -2.50 -2.86 -24.86
C LEU A 64 -3.32 -2.91 -26.15
N LEU A 65 -3.60 -4.10 -26.70
CA LEU A 65 -4.48 -4.25 -27.86
C LEU A 65 -5.92 -3.82 -27.54
N ILE A 66 -6.45 -4.21 -26.38
CA ILE A 66 -7.81 -3.81 -25.96
C ILE A 66 -7.88 -2.29 -25.82
N ILE A 67 -6.92 -1.66 -25.13
CA ILE A 67 -6.89 -0.19 -25.00
C ILE A 67 -6.77 0.49 -26.37
N GLY A 68 -5.83 0.05 -27.22
CA GLY A 68 -5.67 0.61 -28.56
C GLY A 68 -6.92 0.44 -29.42
N ALA A 69 -7.58 -0.72 -29.33
CA ALA A 69 -8.85 -0.98 -30.02
C ALA A 69 -9.98 -0.08 -29.50
N MET A 70 -10.06 0.15 -28.19
CA MET A 70 -11.02 1.08 -27.61
C MET A 70 -10.80 2.50 -28.14
N TYR A 71 -9.55 2.98 -28.16
CA TYR A 71 -9.24 4.33 -28.65
C TYR A 71 -9.56 4.48 -30.15
N LYS A 72 -9.26 3.45 -30.94
CA LYS A 72 -9.45 3.45 -32.39
C LYS A 72 -10.91 3.25 -32.84
N TYR A 73 -11.66 2.38 -32.17
CA TYR A 73 -12.95 1.89 -32.68
C TYR A 73 -14.16 2.27 -31.83
N ALA A 74 -14.00 2.77 -30.59
CA ALA A 74 -15.15 3.16 -29.77
C ALA A 74 -15.60 4.61 -30.12
N PRO A 75 -16.77 4.83 -30.74
CA PRO A 75 -17.16 6.15 -31.25
C PRO A 75 -17.20 7.25 -30.19
N GLY A 76 -17.57 6.90 -28.95
CA GLY A 76 -17.59 7.83 -27.83
C GLY A 76 -16.20 8.35 -27.40
N LEU A 77 -15.14 7.62 -27.75
CA LEU A 77 -13.75 7.96 -27.46
C LEU A 77 -13.07 8.60 -28.67
N THR A 78 -13.28 8.05 -29.87
CA THR A 78 -12.63 8.52 -31.12
C THR A 78 -12.92 9.99 -31.42
N ARG A 79 -14.07 10.53 -30.98
CA ARG A 79 -14.41 11.97 -31.10
C ARG A 79 -13.41 12.91 -30.43
N TRP A 80 -12.62 12.42 -29.47
CA TRP A 80 -11.60 13.19 -28.77
C TRP A 80 -10.21 13.08 -29.40
N ASN A 81 -10.11 12.36 -30.53
CA ASN A 81 -8.88 12.10 -31.26
C ASN A 81 -7.71 11.68 -30.34
N PRO A 82 -7.89 10.65 -29.48
CA PRO A 82 -6.85 10.21 -28.58
C PRO A 82 -5.63 9.68 -29.37
N PRO A 83 -4.42 9.76 -28.79
CA PRO A 83 -3.25 9.08 -29.37
C PRO A 83 -3.55 7.59 -29.57
N ILE A 84 -2.90 6.96 -30.55
CA ILE A 84 -3.05 5.52 -30.80
C ILE A 84 -2.81 4.71 -29.52
N MET A 85 -1.83 5.15 -28.73
CA MET A 85 -1.54 4.58 -27.41
C MET A 85 -0.86 5.62 -26.52
N ILE A 86 -1.23 5.65 -25.25
CA ILE A 86 -0.52 6.44 -24.25
C ILE A 86 0.65 5.61 -23.74
N ALA A 87 1.88 6.08 -23.95
CA ALA A 87 3.10 5.31 -23.63
C ALA A 87 3.19 4.87 -22.16
N SER A 88 2.66 5.65 -21.22
CA SER A 88 2.61 5.27 -19.80
C SER A 88 1.77 4.02 -19.53
N LEU A 89 0.75 3.72 -20.34
CA LEU A 89 0.00 2.47 -20.23
C LEU A 89 0.86 1.25 -20.60
N GLY A 90 1.84 1.43 -21.49
CA GLY A 90 2.84 0.40 -21.79
C GLY A 90 3.64 0.01 -20.54
N ALA A 91 4.11 0.99 -19.77
CA ALA A 91 4.80 0.74 -18.50
C ALA A 91 3.87 0.14 -17.43
N SER A 92 2.59 0.54 -17.42
CA SER A 92 1.57 -0.06 -16.54
C SER A 92 1.37 -1.54 -16.83
N ALA A 93 1.37 -1.93 -18.11
CA ALA A 93 1.25 -3.33 -18.52
C ALA A 93 2.39 -4.19 -17.95
N ILE A 94 3.62 -3.67 -17.91
CA ILE A 94 4.74 -4.38 -17.30
C ILE A 94 4.50 -4.61 -15.80
N LEU A 95 4.01 -3.63 -15.07
CA LEU A 95 3.69 -3.80 -13.65
C LEU A 95 2.53 -4.80 -13.46
N ASP A 96 1.43 -4.63 -14.18
CA ASP A 96 0.18 -5.36 -14.00
C ASP A 96 0.26 -6.83 -14.44
N TYR A 97 1.12 -7.17 -15.41
CA TYR A 97 1.21 -8.54 -15.96
C TYR A 97 2.53 -9.24 -15.69
N ASN A 98 3.64 -8.51 -15.52
CA ASN A 98 4.95 -9.10 -15.24
C ASN A 98 5.27 -9.07 -13.73
N SER A 99 5.20 -7.90 -13.10
CA SER A 99 5.61 -7.70 -11.71
C SER A 99 4.43 -7.77 -10.72
N ILE A 100 3.52 -8.71 -10.89
CA ILE A 100 2.19 -8.74 -10.25
C ILE A 100 2.18 -8.74 -8.71
N ARG A 101 3.30 -9.11 -8.07
CA ARG A 101 3.44 -9.14 -6.61
C ARG A 101 3.97 -7.84 -6.02
N THR A 102 4.49 -6.93 -6.85
CA THR A 102 5.02 -5.67 -6.35
C THR A 102 3.88 -4.82 -5.77
N PRO A 103 4.10 -4.14 -4.63
CA PRO A 103 3.16 -3.14 -4.12
C PRO A 103 2.71 -2.12 -5.19
N LEU A 104 3.61 -1.77 -6.11
CA LEU A 104 3.38 -0.76 -7.16
C LEU A 104 2.37 -1.19 -8.24
N ALA A 105 2.14 -2.50 -8.39
CA ALA A 105 1.18 -3.08 -9.33
C ALA A 105 -0.18 -3.36 -8.67
N GLN A 106 -0.36 -3.09 -7.38
CA GLN A 106 -1.62 -3.39 -6.70
C GLN A 106 -2.72 -2.41 -7.14
N PRO A 107 -4.01 -2.81 -7.08
CA PRO A 107 -5.15 -2.07 -7.63
C PRO A 107 -5.22 -0.61 -7.20
N ARG A 108 -5.03 -0.35 -5.89
CA ARG A 108 -5.02 1.01 -5.33
C ARG A 108 -4.00 1.90 -6.03
N ASN A 109 -2.78 1.40 -6.23
CA ASN A 109 -1.70 2.17 -6.84
C ASN A 109 -1.95 2.37 -8.35
N ALA A 110 -2.32 1.30 -9.06
CA ALA A 110 -2.59 1.35 -10.50
C ALA A 110 -3.72 2.34 -10.87
N ILE A 111 -4.79 2.38 -10.07
CA ILE A 111 -5.92 3.29 -10.31
C ILE A 111 -5.62 4.70 -9.80
N LEU A 112 -5.30 4.85 -8.52
CA LEU A 112 -5.16 6.18 -7.91
C LEU A 112 -3.90 6.89 -8.38
N GLY A 113 -2.78 6.18 -8.50
CA GLY A 113 -1.53 6.75 -8.99
C GLY A 113 -1.65 7.31 -10.41
N GLN A 114 -2.29 6.56 -11.31
CA GLN A 114 -2.57 7.04 -12.67
C GLN A 114 -3.54 8.23 -12.69
N THR A 115 -4.61 8.16 -11.90
CA THR A 115 -5.63 9.21 -11.85
C THR A 115 -5.09 10.52 -11.28
N PHE A 116 -4.36 10.48 -10.16
CA PHE A 116 -3.70 11.64 -9.57
C PHE A 116 -2.65 12.23 -10.50
N SER A 117 -1.93 11.38 -11.22
CA SER A 117 -0.96 11.82 -12.22
C SER A 117 -1.60 12.57 -13.39
N ALA A 118 -2.68 12.03 -13.95
CA ALA A 118 -3.41 12.68 -15.03
C ALA A 118 -4.00 14.01 -14.57
N LEU A 119 -4.62 14.04 -13.38
CA LEU A 119 -5.16 15.25 -12.78
C LEU A 119 -4.09 16.33 -12.58
N THR A 120 -2.97 15.95 -11.95
CA THR A 120 -1.85 16.87 -11.70
C THR A 120 -1.28 17.40 -13.00
N GLY A 121 -1.02 16.54 -13.98
CA GLY A 121 -0.50 16.94 -15.27
C GLY A 121 -1.41 17.94 -16.00
N VAL A 122 -2.73 17.70 -16.00
CA VAL A 122 -3.70 18.64 -16.60
C VAL A 122 -3.72 19.98 -15.85
N ILE A 123 -3.71 19.97 -14.51
CA ILE A 123 -3.65 21.20 -13.70
C ILE A 123 -2.39 22.01 -14.03
N ILE A 124 -1.22 21.36 -14.02
CA ILE A 124 0.06 22.03 -14.31
C ILE A 124 0.09 22.57 -15.74
N HIS A 125 -0.36 21.79 -16.73
CA HIS A 125 -0.48 22.28 -18.09
C HIS A 125 -1.36 23.54 -18.15
N LYS A 126 -2.55 23.52 -17.55
CA LYS A 126 -3.47 24.68 -17.57
C LYS A 126 -2.89 25.92 -16.89
N LEU A 127 -2.11 25.75 -15.82
CA LEU A 127 -1.44 26.86 -15.14
C LEU A 127 -0.31 27.45 -16.00
N PHE A 128 0.55 26.61 -16.58
CA PHE A 128 1.65 27.07 -17.43
C PHE A 128 1.18 27.70 -18.74
N HIS A 129 0.06 27.22 -19.28
CA HIS A 129 -0.55 27.74 -20.51
C HIS A 129 -1.12 29.16 -20.36
N LEU A 130 -1.22 29.70 -19.13
CA LEU A 130 -1.54 31.12 -18.91
C LEU A 130 -0.40 32.07 -19.29
N ASN A 131 0.82 31.54 -19.44
CA ASN A 131 1.99 32.31 -19.87
C ASN A 131 2.02 32.46 -21.41
N SER A 132 2.33 33.65 -21.92
CA SER A 132 2.46 33.91 -23.36
C SER A 132 3.55 33.09 -24.04
N ASN A 133 4.57 32.66 -23.30
CA ASN A 133 5.72 31.89 -23.78
C ASN A 133 5.65 30.42 -23.38
N TRP A 134 4.44 29.86 -23.24
CA TRP A 134 4.26 28.50 -22.71
C TRP A 134 5.02 27.43 -23.51
N GLU A 135 5.16 27.60 -24.83
CA GLU A 135 5.85 26.65 -25.71
C GLU A 135 7.32 26.47 -25.29
N ASP A 136 8.00 27.56 -24.93
CA ASP A 136 9.40 27.55 -24.50
C ASP A 136 9.61 26.87 -23.14
N VAL A 137 8.56 26.81 -22.30
CA VAL A 137 8.62 26.31 -20.92
C VAL A 137 7.92 24.96 -20.73
N GLN A 138 7.49 24.28 -21.79
CA GLN A 138 6.84 22.97 -21.72
C GLN A 138 7.68 21.92 -20.97
N TRP A 139 9.01 21.93 -21.17
CA TRP A 139 9.91 20.99 -20.50
C TRP A 139 9.94 21.20 -18.98
N VAL A 140 9.82 22.45 -18.52
CA VAL A 140 9.67 22.81 -17.10
C VAL A 140 8.32 22.32 -16.58
N ALA A 141 7.24 22.56 -17.33
CA ALA A 141 5.90 22.08 -16.96
C ALA A 141 5.87 20.56 -16.77
N GLY A 142 6.52 19.80 -17.66
CA GLY A 142 6.65 18.35 -17.54
C GLY A 142 7.44 17.90 -16.31
N ALA A 143 8.58 18.55 -16.03
CA ALA A 143 9.37 18.26 -14.84
C ALA A 143 8.57 18.54 -13.55
N VAL A 144 7.88 19.68 -13.50
CA VAL A 144 7.03 20.09 -12.36
C VAL A 144 5.86 19.13 -12.19
N ALA A 145 5.17 18.76 -13.26
CA ALA A 145 4.05 17.81 -13.22
C ALA A 145 4.49 16.43 -12.70
N CYS A 146 5.63 15.93 -13.16
CA CYS A 146 6.20 14.67 -12.70
C CYS A 146 6.54 14.73 -11.20
N ALA A 147 7.25 15.77 -10.77
CA ALA A 147 7.68 15.93 -9.38
C ALA A 147 6.50 16.06 -8.41
N ILE A 148 5.50 16.89 -8.76
CA ILE A 148 4.29 17.06 -7.94
C ILE A 148 3.47 15.76 -7.92
N SER A 149 3.30 15.10 -9.07
CA SER A 149 2.59 13.82 -9.12
C SER A 149 3.28 12.75 -8.26
N SER A 150 4.60 12.64 -8.37
CA SER A 150 5.41 11.73 -7.55
C SER A 150 5.23 12.03 -6.06
N THR A 151 5.25 13.31 -5.68
CA THR A 151 5.03 13.74 -4.30
C THR A 151 3.64 13.35 -3.81
N ILE A 152 2.59 13.62 -4.60
CA ILE A 152 1.22 13.24 -4.27
C ILE A 152 1.15 11.73 -4.06
N MET A 153 1.62 10.94 -5.03
CA MET A 153 1.62 9.49 -4.95
C MET A 153 2.38 8.94 -3.74
N ALA A 154 3.51 9.54 -3.39
CA ALA A 154 4.28 9.17 -2.19
C ALA A 154 3.48 9.48 -0.92
N THR A 155 2.88 10.67 -0.82
CA THR A 155 2.07 11.05 0.36
C THR A 155 0.77 10.26 0.49
N THR A 156 0.23 9.74 -0.61
CA THR A 156 -1.01 8.95 -0.61
C THR A 156 -0.76 7.44 -0.58
N ASN A 157 0.49 6.98 -0.51
CA ASN A 157 0.90 5.57 -0.68
C ASN A 157 0.33 4.90 -1.93
N THR A 158 0.23 5.65 -3.03
CA THR A 158 -0.33 5.16 -4.31
C THR A 158 0.73 5.21 -5.41
N VAL A 159 2.00 5.02 -5.07
CA VAL A 159 3.10 5.08 -6.03
C VAL A 159 2.89 4.04 -7.11
N HIS A 160 2.68 4.55 -8.32
CA HIS A 160 2.61 3.79 -9.56
C HIS A 160 3.48 4.51 -10.58
N PRO A 161 4.76 4.10 -10.76
CA PRO A 161 5.73 4.83 -11.56
C PRO A 161 5.26 5.23 -12.98
N PRO A 162 4.46 4.43 -13.70
CA PRO A 162 3.88 4.85 -14.98
C PRO A 162 3.06 6.16 -14.91
N GLY A 163 2.49 6.48 -13.75
CA GLY A 163 1.83 7.74 -13.47
C GLY A 163 2.73 8.96 -13.70
N GLY A 164 4.02 8.89 -13.34
CA GLY A 164 4.97 9.98 -13.62
C GLY A 164 5.01 10.35 -15.11
N ALA A 165 5.04 9.34 -15.99
CA ALA A 165 4.98 9.55 -17.44
C ALA A 165 3.61 10.09 -17.90
N THR A 166 2.51 9.64 -17.31
CA THR A 166 1.16 10.20 -17.53
C THR A 166 1.12 11.71 -17.23
N ALA A 167 1.71 12.14 -16.12
CA ALA A 167 1.76 13.56 -15.75
C ALA A 167 2.59 14.39 -16.73
N VAL A 168 3.76 13.88 -17.15
CA VAL A 168 4.62 14.54 -18.15
C VAL A 168 3.86 14.67 -19.48
N LEU A 169 3.26 13.59 -19.96
CA LEU A 169 2.55 13.54 -21.23
C LEU A 169 1.41 14.56 -21.30
N ALA A 170 0.70 14.80 -20.19
CA ALA A 170 -0.35 15.82 -20.11
C ALA A 170 0.13 17.26 -20.33
N THR A 171 1.44 17.50 -20.22
CA THR A 171 2.06 18.83 -20.38
C THR A 171 2.92 18.98 -21.63
N THR A 172 3.37 17.87 -22.24
CA THR A 172 4.34 17.90 -23.35
C THR A 172 3.82 17.30 -24.66
N ASN A 173 2.78 16.46 -24.62
CA ASN A 173 2.26 15.82 -25.83
C ASN A 173 1.04 16.59 -26.37
N ALA A 174 1.12 17.07 -27.61
CA ALA A 174 0.10 17.91 -28.23
C ALA A 174 -1.29 17.25 -28.28
N GLU A 175 -1.38 15.97 -28.61
CA GLU A 175 -2.65 15.23 -28.67
C GLU A 175 -3.29 15.11 -27.29
N ILE A 176 -2.47 14.86 -26.25
CA ILE A 176 -2.94 14.75 -24.87
C ILE A 176 -3.32 16.12 -24.29
N ILE A 177 -2.54 17.15 -24.58
CA ILE A 177 -2.85 18.55 -24.23
C ILE A 177 -4.22 18.95 -24.80
N ALA A 178 -4.50 18.58 -26.06
CA ALA A 178 -5.76 18.87 -26.72
C ALA A 178 -6.96 18.19 -26.03
N MET A 179 -6.78 16.99 -25.46
CA MET A 179 -7.83 16.33 -24.67
C MET A 179 -8.18 17.08 -23.38
N GLY A 180 -7.22 17.79 -22.78
CA GLY A 180 -7.41 18.57 -21.56
C GLY A 180 -8.02 17.74 -20.41
N TRP A 181 -9.13 18.22 -19.84
CA TRP A 181 -9.81 17.56 -18.71
C TRP A 181 -10.32 16.15 -19.02
N ILE A 182 -10.59 15.84 -20.30
CA ILE A 182 -11.05 14.52 -20.72
C ILE A 182 -9.94 13.47 -20.63
N TYR A 183 -8.68 13.88 -20.54
CA TYR A 183 -7.57 12.96 -20.33
C TYR A 183 -7.71 12.14 -19.03
N ILE A 184 -8.25 12.74 -17.96
CA ILE A 184 -8.39 12.11 -16.64
C ILE A 184 -9.31 10.87 -16.71
N PRO A 185 -10.57 10.96 -17.19
CA PRO A 185 -11.42 9.79 -17.32
C PRO A 185 -10.89 8.77 -18.34
N PHE A 186 -10.15 9.19 -19.36
CA PHE A 186 -9.48 8.27 -20.29
C PHE A 186 -8.44 7.39 -19.58
N VAL A 187 -7.54 8.02 -18.83
CA VAL A 187 -6.50 7.31 -18.06
C VAL A 187 -7.14 6.40 -17.00
N LEU A 188 -8.12 6.90 -16.24
CA LEU A 188 -8.84 6.11 -15.23
C LEU A 188 -9.51 4.88 -15.86
N MET A 189 -10.24 5.06 -16.95
CA MET A 189 -10.89 3.97 -17.67
C MET A 189 -9.86 2.95 -18.18
N SER A 190 -8.75 3.40 -18.75
CA SER A 190 -7.69 2.51 -19.22
C SER A 190 -7.05 1.71 -18.09
N SER A 191 -6.75 2.35 -16.96
CA SER A 191 -6.26 1.66 -15.75
C SER A 191 -7.26 0.63 -15.25
N CYS A 192 -8.57 0.95 -15.22
CA CYS A 192 -9.60 0.00 -14.81
C CYS A 192 -9.71 -1.21 -15.75
N VAL A 193 -9.68 -0.99 -17.06
CA VAL A 193 -9.75 -2.06 -18.06
C VAL A 193 -8.52 -2.97 -17.97
N MET A 194 -7.32 -2.39 -17.86
CA MET A 194 -6.09 -3.16 -17.67
C MET A 194 -6.11 -3.93 -16.36
N LEU A 195 -6.58 -3.33 -15.27
CA LEU A 195 -6.71 -4.01 -13.98
C LEU A 195 -7.69 -5.19 -14.04
N VAL A 196 -8.85 -5.02 -14.69
CA VAL A 196 -9.83 -6.11 -14.88
C VAL A 196 -9.17 -7.25 -15.66
N LEU A 197 -8.44 -6.95 -16.73
CA LEU A 197 -7.73 -7.96 -17.50
C LEU A 197 -6.62 -8.63 -16.68
N ALA A 198 -5.90 -7.87 -15.85
CA ALA A 198 -4.89 -8.39 -14.93
C ALA A 198 -5.53 -9.36 -13.91
N CYS A 199 -6.68 -9.00 -13.35
CA CYS A 199 -7.45 -9.89 -12.47
C CYS A 199 -7.86 -11.18 -13.19
N ILE A 200 -8.27 -11.12 -14.46
CA ILE A 200 -8.66 -12.30 -15.23
C ILE A 200 -7.43 -13.18 -15.53
N LEU A 201 -6.45 -12.63 -16.26
CA LEU A 201 -5.34 -13.41 -16.81
C LEU A 201 -4.39 -13.91 -15.73
N ASN A 202 -4.05 -13.06 -14.76
CA ASN A 202 -3.14 -13.47 -13.71
C ASN A 202 -3.77 -14.55 -12.83
N ASN A 203 -5.09 -14.60 -12.62
CA ASN A 203 -5.70 -15.64 -11.77
C ASN A 203 -5.93 -17.00 -12.43
N ILE A 204 -5.64 -17.15 -13.72
CA ILE A 204 -5.71 -18.45 -14.41
C ILE A 204 -4.69 -19.40 -13.79
N GLN A 205 -3.41 -19.01 -13.78
CA GLN A 205 -2.31 -19.80 -13.22
C GLN A 205 -1.51 -19.09 -12.13
N ARG A 206 -1.77 -17.80 -11.85
CA ARG A 206 -1.14 -17.00 -10.78
C ARG A 206 -2.13 -16.44 -9.76
N ALA A 207 -1.67 -15.61 -8.83
CA ALA A 207 -2.51 -14.97 -7.82
C ALA A 207 -2.32 -13.45 -7.89
N TYR A 208 -3.41 -12.72 -8.17
CA TYR A 208 -3.43 -11.27 -8.24
C TYR A 208 -4.85 -10.74 -7.96
N PRO A 209 -5.04 -9.58 -7.34
CA PRO A 209 -4.05 -8.84 -6.58
C PRO A 209 -3.62 -9.58 -5.31
N VAL A 210 -2.50 -9.16 -4.73
CA VAL A 210 -2.06 -9.60 -3.39
C VAL A 210 -2.93 -8.93 -2.32
N TYR A 211 -3.23 -7.65 -2.51
CA TYR A 211 -4.16 -6.89 -1.68
C TYR A 211 -4.82 -5.79 -2.52
N TRP A 212 -6.03 -5.36 -2.12
CA TRP A 212 -6.77 -4.33 -2.85
C TRP A 212 -6.42 -2.91 -2.40
N TRP A 213 -6.25 -2.70 -1.10
CA TRP A 213 -6.12 -1.37 -0.52
C TRP A 213 -4.87 -1.19 0.34
N THR A 214 -4.62 -2.10 1.27
CA THR A 214 -3.46 -2.06 2.15
C THR A 214 -2.91 -3.47 2.33
N PRO A 215 -1.58 -3.62 2.46
CA PRO A 215 -0.96 -4.90 2.83
C PRO A 215 -1.18 -5.26 4.31
N ALA A 216 -1.58 -4.31 5.16
CA ALA A 216 -1.76 -4.54 6.59
C ALA A 216 -2.97 -5.44 6.89
N ASP A 217 -2.84 -6.33 7.89
CA ASP A 217 -3.97 -7.11 8.39
C ASP A 217 -4.83 -6.28 9.33
N LEU A 218 -5.86 -5.65 8.76
CA LEU A 218 -6.81 -4.80 9.46
C LEU A 218 -7.63 -5.53 10.53
N LYS A 219 -7.66 -6.88 10.54
CA LYS A 219 -8.37 -7.65 11.56
C LYS A 219 -7.64 -7.57 12.90
N LYS A 220 -6.32 -7.77 12.89
CA LYS A 220 -5.49 -7.80 14.09
C LYS A 220 -5.43 -6.45 14.78
N GLU A 221 -5.40 -5.36 14.02
CA GLU A 221 -5.35 -4.00 14.56
C GLU A 221 -6.66 -3.61 15.26
N LYS A 222 -7.81 -4.01 14.68
CA LYS A 222 -9.11 -3.80 15.32
C LYS A 222 -9.28 -4.65 16.58
N ASP A 223 -8.84 -5.91 16.56
CA ASP A 223 -8.87 -6.78 17.74
C ASP A 223 -8.03 -6.18 18.89
N ILE A 224 -6.86 -5.60 18.59
CA ILE A 224 -6.03 -4.88 19.57
C ILE A 224 -6.74 -3.62 20.10
N GLU A 225 -7.32 -2.78 19.23
CA GLU A 225 -8.04 -1.56 19.66
C GLU A 225 -9.28 -1.89 20.51
N ASP A 226 -9.99 -2.97 20.16
CA ASP A 226 -11.14 -3.46 20.93
C ASP A 226 -10.68 -4.03 22.29
N LEU A 227 -9.55 -4.73 22.35
CA LEU A 227 -8.93 -5.18 23.61
C LEU A 227 -8.45 -4.02 24.49
N GLU A 228 -7.86 -2.97 23.92
CA GLU A 228 -7.45 -1.75 24.65
C GLU A 228 -8.65 -0.96 25.17
N LYS A 229 -9.75 -0.88 24.42
CA LYS A 229 -11.01 -0.27 24.89
C LYS A 229 -11.66 -1.07 26.02
N VAL A 230 -11.59 -2.40 25.95
CA VAL A 230 -12.07 -3.27 27.04
C VAL A 230 -11.15 -3.16 28.26
N SER A 231 -9.84 -3.07 28.08
CA SER A 231 -8.86 -2.90 29.16
C SER A 231 -8.95 -1.54 29.85
N SER A 232 -9.17 -0.46 29.10
CA SER A 232 -9.35 0.89 29.67
C SER A 232 -10.67 1.02 30.45
N ASN A 233 -11.77 0.51 29.91
CA ASN A 233 -13.06 0.45 30.61
C ASN A 233 -13.07 -0.57 31.77
N GLY A 234 -12.29 -1.65 31.65
CA GLY A 234 -12.12 -2.68 32.67
C GLY A 234 -11.21 -2.25 33.82
N SER A 235 -10.15 -1.49 33.53
CA SER A 235 -9.21 -0.98 34.53
C SER A 235 -9.89 -0.02 35.51
N GLU A 236 -10.86 0.77 35.05
CA GLU A 236 -11.66 1.65 35.92
C GLU A 236 -12.54 0.87 36.91
N LYS A 237 -12.91 -0.39 36.58
CA LYS A 237 -13.64 -1.31 37.47
C LYS A 237 -12.74 -2.21 38.31
N VAL A 238 -11.56 -2.59 37.81
CA VAL A 238 -10.65 -3.55 38.45
C VAL A 238 -9.73 -2.88 39.49
N LEU A 239 -9.40 -1.59 39.34
CA LEU A 239 -8.62 -0.82 40.33
C LEU A 239 -9.30 -0.64 41.70
N ARG A 240 -10.59 -0.99 41.81
CA ARG A 240 -11.33 -0.94 43.09
C ARG A 240 -11.47 -2.31 43.77
N GLY A 241 -11.02 -3.39 43.14
CA GLY A 241 -11.42 -4.75 43.52
C GLY A 241 -10.33 -5.69 44.01
N GLN A 242 -9.07 -5.60 43.56
CA GLN A 242 -8.11 -6.68 43.80
C GLN A 242 -6.70 -6.17 44.10
N SER A 243 -6.50 -5.79 45.37
CA SER A 243 -5.23 -6.02 46.04
C SER A 243 -5.25 -7.45 46.62
N MET A 244 -4.15 -8.17 46.44
CA MET A 244 -3.84 -9.53 46.93
C MET A 244 -4.29 -10.74 46.08
N ALA A 245 -3.34 -11.35 45.37
CA ALA A 245 -3.02 -12.79 45.33
C ALA A 245 -1.92 -13.04 44.28
N ARG A 246 -0.64 -13.08 44.70
CA ARG A 246 0.20 -14.28 44.86
C ARG A 246 0.46 -15.11 43.59
N THR A 247 1.74 -15.05 43.21
CA THR A 247 2.57 -15.98 42.44
C THR A 247 2.25 -17.46 42.71
N SER A 248 2.05 -18.26 41.66
CA SER A 248 2.38 -19.70 41.60
C SER A 248 1.97 -20.30 40.25
N GLN A 249 2.88 -21.10 39.66
CA GLN A 249 2.75 -21.99 38.49
C GLN A 249 2.73 -21.31 37.11
N ALA A 250 3.91 -21.27 36.48
CA ALA A 250 4.04 -21.10 35.04
C ALA A 250 3.64 -22.40 34.33
N ASP A 251 2.78 -22.26 33.33
CA ASP A 251 2.26 -23.31 32.46
C ASP A 251 3.40 -23.86 31.57
N PRO A 252 3.49 -25.18 31.29
CA PRO A 252 4.65 -25.76 30.57
C PRO A 252 4.81 -25.25 29.13
N ASP A 253 3.79 -24.61 28.54
CA ASP A 253 3.84 -24.04 27.18
C ASP A 253 3.98 -22.50 27.16
N THR A 254 4.43 -21.88 28.26
CA THR A 254 4.59 -20.41 28.33
C THR A 254 6.04 -19.96 28.26
N VAL A 255 6.32 -19.04 27.33
CA VAL A 255 7.59 -18.29 27.30
C VAL A 255 7.47 -17.11 28.25
N VAL A 256 8.30 -17.08 29.29
CA VAL A 256 8.30 -16.00 30.29
C VAL A 256 9.56 -15.16 30.12
N ILE A 257 9.36 -13.89 29.74
CA ILE A 257 10.43 -12.91 29.62
C ILE A 257 10.37 -11.99 30.84
N SER A 258 11.31 -12.15 31.76
CA SER A 258 11.50 -11.27 32.91
C SER A 258 12.85 -10.55 32.80
N PRO A 259 13.05 -9.43 33.54
CA PRO A 259 14.33 -8.72 33.54
C PRO A 259 15.52 -9.65 33.84
N HIS A 260 15.35 -10.63 34.73
CA HIS A 260 16.47 -11.48 35.16
C HIS A 260 16.47 -12.88 34.54
N HIS A 261 15.33 -13.36 34.03
CA HIS A 261 15.19 -14.72 33.53
C HIS A 261 14.38 -14.77 32.24
N LEU A 262 14.90 -15.48 31.23
CA LEU A 262 14.19 -15.84 30.02
C LEU A 262 13.94 -17.35 30.09
N TYR A 263 12.68 -17.73 30.31
CA TYR A 263 12.26 -19.13 30.31
C TYR A 263 11.67 -19.47 28.95
N ILE A 264 12.26 -20.46 28.29
CA ILE A 264 11.79 -21.01 27.01
C ILE A 264 11.51 -22.50 27.24
N PRO A 265 10.30 -22.99 26.97
CA PRO A 265 9.97 -24.42 27.06
C PRO A 265 10.84 -25.27 26.12
N ASP A 266 11.22 -26.47 26.56
CA ASP A 266 12.03 -27.41 25.76
C ASP A 266 11.34 -27.91 24.48
N THR A 267 10.02 -27.71 24.37
CA THR A 267 9.22 -28.04 23.18
C THR A 267 9.25 -26.93 22.11
N PHE A 268 9.85 -25.78 22.41
CA PHE A 268 9.84 -24.60 21.55
C PHE A 268 11.20 -24.38 20.90
N ASP A 269 11.36 -24.90 19.68
CA ASP A 269 12.59 -24.77 18.89
C ASP A 269 12.64 -23.40 18.22
N LEU A 270 13.60 -22.57 18.62
CA LEU A 270 13.76 -21.19 18.17
C LEU A 270 14.98 -21.08 17.26
N ASP A 271 14.83 -20.37 16.15
CA ASP A 271 15.98 -20.05 15.30
C ASP A 271 16.86 -18.94 15.92
N GLY A 272 18.05 -18.73 15.33
CA GLY A 272 19.02 -17.74 15.82
C GLY A 272 18.54 -16.29 15.75
N ASP A 273 17.67 -15.95 14.80
CA ASP A 273 17.11 -14.62 14.63
C ASP A 273 15.97 -14.38 15.64
N GLU A 274 15.14 -15.39 15.90
CA GLU A 274 14.05 -15.33 16.88
C GLU A 274 14.60 -15.19 18.32
N LEU A 275 15.66 -15.93 18.65
CA LEU A 275 16.33 -15.80 19.94
C LEU A 275 16.96 -14.41 20.13
N ALA A 276 17.45 -13.79 19.05
CA ALA A 276 18.00 -12.44 19.09
C ALA A 276 16.93 -11.38 19.38
N VAL A 277 15.70 -11.58 18.88
CA VAL A 277 14.56 -10.70 19.19
C VAL A 277 14.17 -10.82 20.66
N LEU A 278 14.06 -12.03 21.19
CA LEU A 278 13.71 -12.26 22.60
C LEU A 278 14.75 -11.65 23.55
N SER A 279 16.03 -11.77 23.20
CA SER A 279 17.14 -11.17 23.95
C SER A 279 17.08 -9.64 23.96
N ARG A 280 16.69 -9.02 22.85
CA ARG A 280 16.50 -7.56 22.76
C ARG A 280 15.32 -7.09 23.61
N LEU A 281 14.24 -7.85 23.65
CA LEU A 281 13.08 -7.54 24.51
C LEU A 281 13.45 -7.66 25.99
N GLN A 282 14.20 -8.69 26.36
CA GLN A 282 14.71 -8.83 27.73
C GLN A 282 15.64 -7.67 28.13
N ALA A 283 16.53 -7.23 27.23
CA ALA A 283 17.44 -6.11 27.49
C ALA A 283 16.67 -4.79 27.73
N ARG A 284 15.55 -4.58 27.03
CA ARG A 284 14.68 -3.41 27.25
C ARG A 284 13.97 -3.48 28.60
N LEU A 285 13.48 -4.65 28.99
CA LEU A 285 12.85 -4.86 30.31
C LEU A 285 13.84 -4.64 31.47
N ARG A 286 15.09 -5.07 31.31
CA ARG A 286 16.18 -4.77 32.27
C ARG A 286 16.42 -3.27 32.41
N TRP A 287 16.42 -2.55 31.30
CA TRP A 287 16.65 -1.11 31.28
C TRP A 287 15.53 -0.34 31.99
N ASP A 288 14.27 -0.73 31.78
CA ASP A 288 13.12 -0.12 32.46
C ASP A 288 13.11 -0.42 33.97
N SER A 289 13.44 -1.65 34.37
CA SER A 289 13.53 -2.01 35.79
C SER A 289 14.64 -1.23 36.51
N ALA A 290 15.79 -1.02 35.84
CA ALA A 290 16.90 -0.22 36.36
C ALA A 290 16.62 1.30 36.39
N MET A 291 15.63 1.78 35.61
CA MET A 291 15.16 3.16 35.67
C MET A 291 14.23 3.39 36.87
N ASP A 292 13.42 2.39 37.24
CA ASP A 292 12.49 2.45 38.38
C ASP A 292 13.18 2.35 39.75
N GLU A 293 14.37 1.72 39.82
CA GLU A 293 15.18 1.63 41.04
C GLU A 293 16.03 2.88 41.34
N ARG A 294 15.96 3.94 40.52
CA ARG A 294 16.62 5.20 40.88
C ARG A 294 15.92 5.79 42.11
N PRO A 295 16.65 6.14 43.19
CA PRO A 295 16.03 6.76 44.34
C PRO A 295 15.30 8.02 43.88
N ARG A 296 13.99 8.08 44.11
CA ARG A 296 13.26 9.35 44.04
C ARG A 296 13.94 10.24 45.07
N ALA A 297 14.67 11.24 44.59
CA ALA A 297 15.36 12.19 45.45
C ALA A 297 14.35 12.74 46.46
N ASP A 298 14.64 12.46 47.72
CA ASP A 298 13.89 12.94 48.87
C ASP A 298 13.86 14.47 48.79
N SER A 299 12.70 15.03 48.51
CA SER A 299 12.44 16.46 48.66
C SER A 299 11.80 16.64 50.03
N SER A 300 12.62 16.46 51.06
CA SER A 300 12.31 16.94 52.39
C SER A 300 13.57 17.49 53.06
N GLU A 301 13.41 18.73 53.53
CA GLU A 301 14.23 19.49 54.49
C GLU A 301 15.41 20.35 53.97
N GLY A 302 15.18 21.67 54.06
CA GLY A 302 16.09 22.77 53.75
C GLY A 302 15.32 24.05 53.43
#